data_AF-A0A562PZ99-F1
#
_entry.id   AF-A0A562PZ99-F1
#
_cell.length_a   1.000
_cell.length_b   1.000
_cell.length_c   1.000
_cell.angle_alpha   90.00
_cell.angle_beta   90.00
_cell.angle_gamma   90.00
#
_symmetry.space_group_name_H-M   'P 1'
#
loop_
_entity.id
_entity.type
_entity.pdbx_description
1 polymer ?
#
loop_
_entity_poly.entity_id
_entity_poly.type
_entity_poly.pdbx_seq_one_letter_code
_entity_poly.pdbx_strand_id
1 'polypeptide(L)' 'MRTFKNSRFAVSVMVILFAVSFSNCSIQTGTRTSSYRAKKLPPGQAKKIYGGKSAKRYAPGHNKN' A
#
# COMPACT_ATOMS: atom_id res chain seq x y z
N MET A 1 -39.08 -22.46 15.76
CA MET A 1 -37.62 -22.23 15.84
C MET A 1 -36.96 -23.50 16.33
N ARG A 2 -36.18 -24.19 15.49
CA ARG A 2 -35.42 -25.37 15.91
C ARG A 2 -34.17 -24.86 16.64
N THR A 3 -34.19 -24.89 17.96
CA THR A 3 -33.03 -24.53 18.78
C THR A 3 -31.97 -25.63 18.63
N PHE A 4 -30.80 -25.23 18.13
CA PHE A 4 -29.69 -26.14 17.86
C PHE A 4 -29.25 -26.83 19.16
N LYS A 5 -29.60 -28.12 19.29
CA LYS A 5 -29.28 -28.99 20.44
C LYS A 5 -27.77 -29.20 20.63
N ASN A 6 -26.97 -28.83 19.62
CA ASN A 6 -25.51 -28.97 19.59
C ASN A 6 -24.80 -27.61 19.70
N SER A 7 -25.24 -26.76 20.64
CA SER A 7 -24.78 -25.37 20.80
C SER A 7 -23.26 -25.21 20.80
N ARG A 8 -22.51 -26.10 21.47
CA ARG A 8 -21.04 -26.09 21.47
C ARG A 8 -20.42 -26.29 20.08
N PHE A 9 -20.98 -27.22 19.30
CA PHE A 9 -20.55 -27.47 17.93
C PHE A 9 -20.94 -26.30 17.00
N ALA A 10 -22.17 -25.79 17.14
CA ALA A 10 -22.65 -24.65 16.37
C ALA A 10 -21.81 -23.38 16.62
N VAL A 11 -21.42 -23.12 17.88
CA VAL A 11 -20.53 -22.00 18.25
C VAL A 11 -19.12 -22.23 17.69
N SER A 12 -18.57 -23.44 17.78
CA SER A 12 -17.26 -23.75 17.21
C SER A 12 -17.21 -23.52 15.70
N VAL A 13 -18.25 -23.95 14.97
CA VAL A 13 -18.35 -23.76 13.52
C VAL A 13 -18.43 -22.27 13.14
N MET A 14 -19.21 -21.48 13.88
CA MET A 14 -19.29 -20.02 13.66
C MET A 14 -17.96 -19.30 13.89
N VAL A 15 -17.21 -19.67 14.92
CA VAL A 15 -15.89 -19.07 15.22
C VAL A 15 -14.87 -19.41 14.13
N ILE A 16 -14.86 -20.66 13.64
CA ILE A 16 -13.96 -21.08 12.56
C ILE A 16 -14.26 -20.31 11.27
N LEU A 17 -15.52 -20.18 10.89
CA LEU A 17 -15.94 -19.44 9.69
C LEU A 17 -15.57 -17.94 9.78
N PHE A 18 -15.69 -17.35 10.96
CA PHE A 18 -15.29 -15.96 11.20
C PHE A 18 -13.78 -15.77 11.03
N ALA A 19 -12.96 -16.66 11.59
CA ALA A 19 -11.50 -16.58 11.48
C ALA A 19 -10.99 -16.72 10.03
N VAL A 20 -11.60 -17.62 9.24
CA VAL A 20 -11.23 -17.80 7.82
C VAL A 20 -11.53 -16.54 7.00
N SER A 21 -12.58 -15.79 7.33
CA SER A 21 -12.95 -14.57 6.60
C SER A 21 -11.87 -13.47 6.66
N PHE A 22 -11.09 -13.40 7.74
CA PHE A 22 -10.01 -12.40 7.90
C PHE A 22 -8.67 -12.83 7.30
N SER A 23 -8.49 -14.10 6.94
CA SER A 23 -7.20 -14.63 6.48
C SER A 23 -6.77 -14.18 5.08
N ASN A 24 -7.69 -13.62 4.28
CA ASN A 24 -7.41 -13.17 2.89
C ASN A 24 -7.14 -11.67 2.74
N CYS A 25 -7.01 -10.91 3.83
CA CYS A 25 -6.59 -9.51 3.78
C CYS A 25 -5.08 -9.36 3.58
N SER A 26 -4.53 -9.98 2.55
CA SER A 26 -3.16 -9.75 2.08
C SER A 26 -3.18 -8.63 1.05
N ILE A 27 -2.91 -7.38 1.48
CA ILE A 27 -2.55 -6.31 0.54
C ILE A 27 -1.15 -6.64 0.03
N GLN A 28 -1.10 -7.30 -1.12
CA GLN A 28 0.13 -7.34 -1.89
C GLN A 28 0.34 -5.92 -2.42
N THR A 29 1.15 -5.12 -1.73
CA THR A 29 1.76 -3.93 -2.31
C THR A 29 2.67 -4.43 -3.41
N GLY A 30 2.07 -4.71 -4.57
CA GLY A 30 2.81 -5.07 -5.76
C GLY A 30 3.76 -3.91 -6.03
N THR A 31 5.01 -4.07 -5.63
CA THR A 31 6.12 -3.39 -6.30
C THR A 31 6.09 -3.96 -7.70
N ARG A 32 5.18 -3.46 -8.54
CA ARG A 32 5.29 -3.58 -9.97
C ARG A 32 6.65 -2.98 -10.25
N THR A 33 7.66 -3.83 -10.43
CA THR A 33 8.89 -3.49 -11.12
C THR A 33 8.50 -3.26 -12.57
N SER A 34 7.68 -2.22 -12.79
CA SER A 34 7.66 -1.55 -14.07
C SER A 34 9.10 -1.14 -14.27
N SER A 35 9.69 -1.57 -15.37
CA SER A 35 10.91 -1.00 -15.96
C SER A 35 10.67 0.49 -16.35
N TYR A 36 10.04 1.25 -15.45
CA TYR A 36 9.98 2.69 -15.50
C TYR A 36 11.42 3.10 -15.27
N ARG A 37 12.09 3.57 -16.33
CA ARG A 37 13.26 4.43 -16.19
C ARG A 37 12.94 5.36 -15.04
N ALA A 38 13.65 5.25 -13.92
CA ALA A 38 13.38 6.01 -12.71
C ALA A 38 13.13 7.46 -13.12
N LYS A 39 11.86 7.88 -13.15
CA LYS A 39 11.49 9.21 -13.61
C LYS A 39 12.25 10.14 -12.69
N LYS A 40 12.98 11.10 -13.28
CA LYS A 40 13.74 12.09 -12.50
C LYS A 40 12.80 12.67 -11.45
N LEU A 41 13.27 12.69 -10.22
CA LEU A 41 12.50 13.16 -9.07
C LEU A 41 11.95 14.56 -9.40
N PRO A 42 10.63 14.80 -9.28
CA PRO A 42 10.06 16.09 -9.63
C PRO A 42 10.70 17.20 -8.80
N PRO A 43 10.88 18.39 -9.38
CA PRO A 43 11.71 19.46 -8.80
C PRO A 43 11.24 19.90 -7.41
N GLY A 44 9.94 19.82 -7.13
CA GLY A 44 9.38 20.10 -5.80
C GLY A 44 9.71 19.05 -4.74
N GLN A 45 9.84 17.77 -5.12
CA GLN A 45 10.30 16.72 -4.22
C GLN A 45 11.81 16.80 -4.02
N ALA A 46 12.58 17.02 -5.09
CA ALA A 46 14.01 17.23 -5.00
C ALA A 46 14.34 18.42 -4.08
N LYS A 47 13.64 19.56 -4.22
CA LYS A 47 13.79 20.70 -3.31
C LYS A 47 13.64 20.31 -1.84
N LYS A 48 12.64 19.49 -1.51
CA LYS A 48 12.35 19.08 -0.12
C LYS A 48 13.43 18.15 0.43
N ILE A 49 13.92 17.19 -0.36
CA ILE A 49 14.99 16.28 0.05
C ILE A 49 16.32 17.03 0.23
N TYR A 50 16.66 17.91 -0.71
CA TYR A 50 17.95 18.62 -0.71
C TYR A 50 17.93 19.94 0.10
N GLY A 51 16.83 20.26 0.80
CA GLY A 51 16.74 21.44 1.67
C GLY A 51 16.88 22.80 0.95
N GLY A 52 16.70 22.85 -0.37
CA GLY A 52 16.92 24.06 -1.15
C GLY A 52 15.80 25.09 -0.99
N LYS A 53 16.12 26.39 -1.04
CA LYS A 53 15.09 27.46 -0.99
C LYS A 53 14.25 27.56 -2.27
N SER A 54 14.72 27.05 -3.42
CA SER A 54 14.02 27.13 -4.71
C SER A 54 14.07 25.83 -5.51
N ALA A 55 12.97 25.50 -6.19
CA ALA A 55 12.86 24.33 -7.07
C ALA A 55 13.42 24.59 -8.48
N LYS A 56 13.75 25.85 -8.81
CA LYS A 56 14.23 26.28 -10.13
C LYS A 56 15.48 25.53 -10.56
N ARG A 57 16.41 25.27 -9.63
CA ARG A 57 17.67 24.53 -9.86
C ARG A 57 17.47 23.05 -10.20
N TYR A 58 16.33 22.48 -9.81
CA TYR A 58 15.99 21.09 -10.07
C TYR A 58 15.06 20.95 -11.29
N ALA A 59 14.66 22.06 -11.91
CA ALA A 59 13.78 22.06 -13.07
C ALA A 59 14.54 21.59 -14.33
N PRO A 60 13.88 20.82 -15.22
CA PRO A 60 14.49 20.38 -16.47
C PRO A 60 14.86 21.60 -17.33
N GLY A 61 16.13 21.68 -17.74
CA GLY A 61 16.68 22.78 -18.55
C GLY A 61 17.43 23.87 -17.79
N HIS A 62 17.45 23.85 -16.45
CA HIS A 62 18.20 24.86 -15.66
C HIS A 62 19.71 24.60 -15.56
N ASN A 63 20.15 23.36 -15.81
CA ASN A 63 21.56 22.94 -15.87
C ASN A 63 21.96 22.55 -17.30
N LYS A 64 21.60 23.37 -18.29
CA LYS A 64 22.20 23.28 -19.63
C LYS A 64 23.35 24.29 -19.66
N ASN A 65 24.56 23.78 -19.47
CA ASN A 65 25.79 24.47 -19.80
C ASN A 65 25.96 24.42 -21.32
#